data_AF-A0A109LCE4-F1
#
_entry.id   AF-A0A109LCE4-F1
#
_cell.length_a   1.000
_cell.length_b   1.000
_cell.length_c   1.000
_cell.angle_alpha   90.00
_cell.angle_beta   90.00
_cell.angle_gamma   90.00
#
_symmetry.space_group_name_H-M   'P 1'
#
loop_
_entity.id
_entity.type
_entity.pdbx_description
1 polymer ?
#
loop_
_entity_poly.entity_id
_entity_poly.type
_entity_poly.pdbx_seq_one_letter_code
_entity_poly.pdbx_strand_id
1 'polypeptide(L)' 'MSLISQLIGTGLGVAVAFGGGLLVYGVIKRVQGLRLSQEQEYYGADLSIHKIGAVSQD' A
#
# COMPACT_ATOMS: atom_id res chain seq x y z
N MET A 1 4.28 35.08 20.54
CA MET A 1 4.17 33.63 20.27
C MET A 1 5.30 32.90 20.98
N SER A 2 5.02 31.87 21.79
CA SER A 2 6.07 31.07 22.43
C SER A 2 6.67 30.07 21.44
N LEU A 3 8.00 29.96 21.36
CA LEU A 3 8.70 28.99 20.50
C LEU A 3 8.29 27.54 20.85
N ILE A 4 8.09 27.26 22.13
CA ILE A 4 7.66 25.94 22.62
C ILE A 4 6.28 25.57 22.07
N SER A 5 5.34 26.54 22.02
CA SER A 5 3.99 26.28 21.49
C SER A 5 4.01 25.94 19.99
N GLN A 6 4.94 26.51 19.22
CA GLN A 6 5.09 26.21 17.79
C GLN A 6 5.69 24.82 17.57
N LEU A 7 6.68 24.43 18.38
CA LEU A 7 7.29 23.10 18.33
C LEU A 7 6.29 22.01 18.69
N ILE A 8 5.47 22.23 19.73
CA ILE A 8 4.40 21.30 20.12
C ILE A 8 3.35 21.20 19.01
N GLY A 9 2.87 22.34 18.48
CA GLY A 9 1.86 22.33 17.41
C GLY A 9 2.34 21.62 16.14
N THR A 10 3.57 21.91 15.71
CA THR A 10 4.16 21.26 14.53
C THR A 10 4.40 19.77 14.76
N GLY A 11 4.93 19.41 15.94
CA GLY A 11 5.15 18.01 16.31
C GLY A 11 3.86 17.20 16.37
N LEU A 12 2.79 17.78 16.93
CA LEU A 12 1.48 17.14 16.96
C LEU A 12 0.92 16.95 15.54
N GLY A 13 1.04 17.97 14.69
CA GLY A 13 0.62 17.89 13.29
C GLY A 13 1.33 16.79 12.51
N VAL A 14 2.65 16.67 12.68
CA VAL A 14 3.45 15.60 12.06
C VAL A 14 3.05 14.22 12.60
N ALA A 15 2.85 14.09 13.91
CA ALA A 15 2.43 12.82 14.51
C ALA A 15 1.06 12.36 14.00
N VAL A 16 0.11 13.30 13.87
CA VAL A 16 -1.23 13.00 13.31
C VAL A 16 -1.14 12.65 11.83
N ALA A 17 -0.39 13.40 11.02
CA ALA A 17 -0.23 13.11 9.60
C ALA A 17 0.42 11.74 9.36
N PHE A 18 1.47 11.42 10.12
CA PHE A 18 2.17 10.15 10.01
C PHE A 18 1.30 8.98 10.52
N GLY A 19 0.68 9.13 11.69
CA GLY A 19 -0.21 8.12 12.27
C GLY A 19 -1.44 7.86 11.39
N GLY A 20 -2.08 8.92 10.88
CA GLY A 20 -3.21 8.82 9.96
C GLY A 20 -2.83 8.15 8.65
N GLY A 21 -1.68 8.51 8.06
CA GLY A 21 -1.17 7.87 6.85
C GLY A 21 -0.90 6.38 7.04
N LEU A 22 -0.26 5.99 8.14
CA LEU A 22 -0.02 4.59 8.48
C LEU A 22 -1.33 3.81 8.73
N LEU A 23 -2.31 4.43 9.39
CA LEU A 23 -3.60 3.81 9.65
C LEU A 23 -4.34 3.57 8.33
N VAL A 24 -4.47 4.59 7.49
CA VAL A 24 -5.14 4.48 6.18
C VAL A 24 -4.43 3.46 5.29
N TYR A 25 -3.11 3.56 5.15
CA TYR A 25 -2.33 2.62 4.33
C TYR A 25 -2.39 1.19 4.90
N GLY A 26 -2.36 1.04 6.22
CA GLY A 26 -2.49 -0.25 6.90
C GLY A 26 -3.87 -0.89 6.68
N VAL A 27 -4.93 -0.11 6.74
CA VAL A 27 -6.30 -0.56 6.45
C VAL A 27 -6.43 -0.97 4.99
N ILE A 28 -5.97 -0.13 4.04
CA ILE A 28 -6.02 -0.45 2.61
C ILE A 28 -5.18 -1.71 2.34
N LYS A 29 -4.00 -1.84 2.94
CA LYS A 29 -3.15 -3.05 2.81
C LYS A 29 -3.87 -4.31 3.29
N ARG A 30 -4.64 -4.24 4.37
CA ARG A 30 -5.40 -5.38 4.91
C ARG A 30 -6.65 -5.72 4.09
N VAL A 31 -7.33 -4.72 3.53
CA VAL A 31 -8.59 -4.91 2.80
C VAL A 31 -8.36 -5.26 1.32
N GLN A 32 -7.38 -4.61 0.67
CA GLN A 32 -7.13 -4.75 -0.76
C GLN A 32 -5.93 -5.65 -1.09
N GLY A 33 -5.10 -6.04 -0.11
CA GLY A 33 -3.90 -6.82 -0.39
C GLY A 33 -2.94 -6.07 -1.32
N LEU A 34 -2.46 -4.89 -0.92
CA LEU A 34 -1.57 -4.03 -1.72
C LEU A 34 -0.21 -4.64 -2.10
N ARG A 35 0.05 -5.89 -1.71
CA ARG A 35 1.21 -6.66 -2.09
C ARG A 35 0.68 -8.00 -2.62
N LEU A 36 0.89 -8.29 -3.89
CA LEU A 36 0.79 -9.65 -4.42
C LEU A 36 1.58 -10.55 -3.47
N SER A 37 1.01 -11.67 -3.04
CA SER A 37 1.82 -12.69 -2.38
C SER A 37 2.92 -13.12 -3.37
N GLN A 38 4.11 -13.49 -2.89
CA GLN A 38 5.19 -13.94 -3.78
C GLN A 38 4.76 -15.12 -4.68
N GLU A 39 3.71 -15.85 -4.30
CA GLU A 39 3.07 -16.84 -5.15
C GLU A 39 2.36 -16.22 -6.38
N GLN A 40 1.66 -15.09 -6.25
CA GLN A 40 1.04 -14.39 -7.39
C GLN A 40 2.10 -13.71 -8.29
N GLU A 41 3.21 -13.24 -7.71
CA GLU A 41 4.33 -12.67 -8.48
C GLU A 41 5.10 -13.77 -9.25
N TYR A 42 5.14 -15.01 -8.71
CA TYR A 42 5.69 -16.20 -9.37
C TYR A 42 4.79 -16.73 -10.52
N TYR A 43 3.46 -16.63 -10.39
CA TYR A 43 2.53 -16.99 -11.47
C TYR A 43 2.51 -16.00 -12.63
N GLY A 44 3.12 -14.81 -12.47
CA GLY A 44 3.23 -13.80 -13.51
C GLY A 44 1.94 -13.02 -13.74
N ALA A 45 2.06 -11.69 -13.85
CA ALA A 45 0.97 -10.78 -14.22
C ALA A 45 0.46 -10.99 -15.67
N ASP A 46 1.02 -11.93 -16.42
CA ASP A 46 0.68 -12.19 -17.82
C ASP A 46 -0.45 -13.23 -17.98
N LEU A 47 -0.53 -14.25 -17.10
CA LEU A 47 -1.50 -15.35 -17.26
C LEU A 47 -2.89 -15.06 -16.67
N SER A 48 -3.09 -13.92 -16.00
CA SER A 48 -4.34 -13.61 -15.26
C SER A 48 -5.20 -12.50 -15.88
N ILE A 49 -4.70 -11.73 -16.86
CA ILE A 49 -5.43 -10.58 -17.46
C ILE A 49 -5.86 -10.82 -18.92
N HIS A 50 -5.41 -11.88 -19.60
CA HIS A 50 -5.97 -12.30 -20.90
C HIS A 50 -6.32 -13.79 -20.93
N LYS A 51 -7.61 -14.10 -21.16
CA LYS A 51 -8.09 -15.43 -21.53
C LYS A 51 -7.56 -15.85 -22.91
N ILE A 52 -6.28 -16.15 -23.09
CA ILE A 52 -5.82 -16.97 -24.21
C ILE A 52 -4.91 -18.04 -23.65
N GLY A 53 -5.40 -19.28 -23.66
CA GLY A 53 -4.56 -20.43 -23.38
C GLY A 53 -3.47 -20.52 -24.43
N ALA A 54 -2.22 -20.38 -24.02
CA ALA A 54 -1.09 -20.92 -24.77
C ALA A 54 -1.09 -22.45 -24.60
N VAL A 55 -2.11 -23.12 -25.14
CA VAL A 55 -2.00 -24.53 -25.48
C VAL A 55 -1.30 -24.55 -26.83
N SER A 56 -0.06 -25.01 -26.81
CA SER A 56 0.67 -25.48 -27.98
C SER A 56 -0.20 -26.50 -28.73
N GLN A 57 -0.54 -26.22 -29.97
CA GLN A 57 -0.97 -27.24 -30.93
C GLN A 57 -0.08 -27.05 -32.15
N ASP A 58 0.55 -28.15 -32.57
CA ASP A 58 1.56 -28.31 -33.62
C ASP A 58 1.53 -27.32 -34.81
#